data_AF-D3IAX8-F1
#
_entry.id   AF-D3IAX8-F1
#
_cell.length_a   1.000
_cell.length_b   1.000
_cell.length_c   1.000
_cell.angle_alpha   90.00
_cell.angle_beta   90.00
_cell.angle_gamma   90.00
#
_symmetry.space_group_name_H-M   'P 1'
#
loop_
_entity.id
_entity.type
_entity.pdbx_description
1 polymer ?
#
loop_
_entity_poly.entity_id
_entity_poly.type
_entity_poly.pdbx_seq_one_letter_code
_entity_poly.pdbx_strand_id
1 'polypeptide(L)'
;MRKYIYAVILLFVSTINLISSCQRISNSNDITIVADSFATNFYNWKLEKALKYCTAESKTQISFLASNISEKDIELIKQRNEDASIEITNTGMLEEGIKARISMKIYNSFKMKDINSDIQLNKERDVTINLIKTNEGWKVDLTTLKESPTKE
;
A
#
# COMPACT_ATOMS: atom_id res chain seq x y z
N MET A 1 -49.31 -22.17 8.95
CA MET A 1 -47.83 -22.17 9.12
C MET A 1 -47.05 -21.67 7.88
N ARG A 2 -47.68 -21.09 6.85
CA ARG A 2 -47.00 -20.64 5.62
C ARG A 2 -46.77 -19.11 5.55
N LYS A 3 -47.28 -18.35 6.52
CA LYS A 3 -47.15 -16.88 6.61
C LYS A 3 -45.94 -16.41 7.44
N TYR A 4 -45.36 -17.29 8.25
CA TYR A 4 -44.16 -16.99 9.05
C TYR A 4 -42.85 -17.33 8.33
N ILE A 5 -42.90 -18.15 7.27
CA ILE A 5 -41.70 -18.52 6.49
C ILE A 5 -41.21 -17.33 5.66
N TYR A 6 -42.13 -16.55 5.07
CA TYR A 6 -41.77 -15.36 4.29
C TYR A 6 -41.27 -14.18 5.15
N ALA A 7 -41.65 -14.13 6.45
CA ALA A 7 -41.20 -13.11 7.38
C ALA A 7 -39.75 -13.33 7.86
N VAL A 8 -39.26 -14.58 7.83
CA VAL A 8 -37.89 -14.91 8.27
C VAL A 8 -36.87 -14.76 7.13
N ILE A 9 -37.29 -14.90 5.87
CA ILE A 9 -36.41 -14.77 4.69
C ILE A 9 -36.14 -13.28 4.35
N LEU A 10 -37.05 -12.36 4.71
CA LEU A 10 -36.88 -10.92 4.52
C LEU A 10 -35.97 -10.23 5.56
N LEU A 11 -35.51 -10.95 6.59
CA LEU A 11 -34.62 -10.44 7.63
C LEU A 11 -33.14 -10.76 7.40
N PHE A 12 -32.78 -11.38 6.28
CA PHE A 12 -31.40 -11.74 5.93
C PHE A 12 -30.73 -10.79 4.91
N VAL A 13 -31.40 -9.70 4.52
CA VAL A 13 -30.88 -8.71 3.57
C VAL A 13 -30.61 -7.38 4.28
N SER A 14 -29.69 -7.37 5.24
CA SER A 14 -29.08 -6.11 5.72
C SER A 14 -27.88 -6.30 6.66
N THR A 15 -27.03 -7.31 6.46
CA THR A 15 -25.66 -7.19 6.97
C THR A 15 -24.87 -6.35 5.99
N ILE A 16 -25.08 -5.05 6.15
CA ILE A 16 -24.35 -3.96 5.54
C ILE A 16 -22.86 -4.28 5.54
N ASN A 17 -22.29 -4.23 4.34
CA ASN A 17 -20.87 -4.13 4.08
C ASN A 17 -20.25 -3.03 4.96
N LEU A 18 -19.67 -3.42 6.09
CA LEU A 18 -18.74 -2.63 6.85
C LEU A 18 -17.43 -3.42 6.92
N ILE A 19 -16.82 -3.64 5.75
CA ILE A 19 -15.37 -3.54 5.72
C ILE A 19 -15.10 -2.04 5.86
N SER A 20 -15.16 -1.58 7.11
CA SER A 20 -14.57 -0.30 7.48
C SER A 20 -13.13 -0.40 7.02
N SER A 21 -12.82 0.22 5.88
CA SER A 21 -11.50 0.75 5.66
C SER A 21 -11.20 1.51 6.95
N CYS A 22 -10.26 0.99 7.73
CA CYS A 22 -9.73 1.67 8.89
C CYS A 22 -9.12 2.98 8.38
N GLN A 23 -9.95 3.99 8.14
CA GLN A 23 -9.56 5.39 8.27
C GLN A 23 -9.41 5.64 9.76
N ARG A 24 -8.44 4.93 10.36
CA ARG A 24 -7.88 5.31 11.63
C ARG A 24 -7.07 6.55 11.29
N ILE A 25 -7.72 7.70 11.42
CA ILE A 25 -7.03 8.98 11.56
C ILE A 25 -6.33 8.89 12.93
N SER A 26 -5.28 8.07 13.01
CA SER A 26 -4.33 8.15 14.11
C SER A 26 -3.45 9.35 13.81
N ASN A 27 -3.27 10.23 14.79
CA ASN A 27 -2.14 11.15 14.79
C ASN A 27 -0.90 10.43 14.25
N SER A 28 -0.35 10.92 13.14
CA SER A 28 0.59 10.26 12.23
C SER A 28 2.02 10.10 12.77
N ASN A 29 2.14 9.81 14.06
CA ASN A 29 3.43 9.63 14.74
C ASN A 29 3.82 8.15 14.89
N ASP A 30 2.90 7.21 14.66
CA ASP A 30 3.25 5.80 14.63
C ASP A 30 3.85 5.44 13.26
N ILE A 31 5.13 5.10 13.28
CA ILE A 31 5.89 4.78 12.10
C ILE A 31 5.30 3.59 11.32
N THR A 32 4.76 2.61 12.02
CA THR A 32 4.17 1.40 11.44
C THR A 32 2.93 1.76 10.65
N ILE A 33 2.10 2.67 11.16
CA ILE A 33 0.89 3.14 10.47
C ILE A 33 1.24 3.93 9.21
N VAL A 34 2.26 4.80 9.28
CA VAL A 34 2.72 5.57 8.11
C VAL A 34 3.27 4.62 7.04
N ALA A 35 4.11 3.65 7.43
CA ALA A 35 4.69 2.69 6.51
C ALA A 35 3.63 1.77 5.87
N ASP A 36 2.72 1.23 6.67
CA ASP A 36 1.62 0.38 6.20
C ASP A 36 0.68 1.14 5.26
N SER A 37 0.29 2.36 5.65
CA SER A 37 -0.59 3.20 4.82
C SER A 37 0.07 3.60 3.52
N PHE A 38 1.37 3.94 3.55
CA PHE A 38 2.13 4.21 2.33
C PHE A 38 2.15 2.97 1.42
N ALA A 39 2.62 1.83 1.93
CA ALA A 39 2.80 0.61 1.15
C ALA A 39 1.46 0.12 0.58
N THR A 40 0.40 0.14 1.37
CA THR A 40 -0.97 -0.20 0.95
C THR A 40 -1.43 0.67 -0.22
N ASN A 41 -1.20 1.97 -0.20
CA ASN A 41 -1.60 2.84 -1.31
C ASN A 41 -0.68 2.69 -2.53
N PHE A 42 0.63 2.64 -2.29
CA PHE A 42 1.65 2.58 -3.34
C PHE A 42 1.59 1.28 -4.15
N TYR A 43 1.62 0.12 -3.50
CA TYR A 43 1.58 -1.18 -4.18
C TYR A 43 0.20 -1.53 -4.77
N ASN A 44 -0.85 -0.80 -4.36
CA ASN A 44 -2.17 -0.88 -4.99
C ASN A 44 -2.41 0.21 -6.05
N TRP A 45 -1.38 0.93 -6.49
CA TRP A 45 -1.45 1.97 -7.53
C TRP A 45 -2.38 3.15 -7.19
N LYS A 46 -2.65 3.40 -5.91
CA LYS A 46 -3.34 4.58 -5.40
C LYS A 46 -2.31 5.69 -5.15
N LEU A 47 -1.54 6.04 -6.19
CA LEU A 47 -0.33 6.88 -6.07
C LEU A 47 -0.60 8.25 -5.45
N GLU A 48 -1.70 8.90 -5.83
CA GLU A 48 -2.12 10.19 -5.25
C GLU A 48 -2.29 10.10 -3.71
N LYS A 49 -2.87 9.00 -3.21
CA LYS A 49 -3.04 8.77 -1.77
C LYS A 49 -1.71 8.47 -1.08
N ALA A 50 -0.76 7.83 -1.77
CA ALA A 50 0.56 7.52 -1.23
C ALA A 50 1.37 8.80 -0.96
N LEU A 51 1.20 9.86 -1.77
CA LEU A 51 1.94 11.13 -1.63
C LEU A 51 1.83 11.76 -0.24
N LYS A 52 0.73 11.53 0.49
CA LYS A 52 0.52 12.06 1.85
C LYS A 52 1.61 11.60 2.83
N TYR A 53 2.15 10.41 2.61
CA TYR A 53 3.10 9.77 3.51
C TYR A 53 4.55 10.01 3.11
N CYS A 54 4.81 10.73 2.00
CA CYS A 54 6.12 10.85 1.40
C CYS A 54 6.85 12.14 1.78
N THR A 55 8.18 12.09 1.78
CA THR A 55 9.03 13.29 1.74
C THR A 55 8.77 14.07 0.44
N ALA A 56 9.16 15.35 0.41
CA ALA A 56 9.00 16.19 -0.79
C ALA A 56 9.71 15.59 -2.01
N GLU A 57 10.93 15.08 -1.83
CA GLU A 57 11.70 14.41 -2.88
C GLU A 57 10.99 13.14 -3.39
N SER A 58 10.48 12.31 -2.48
CA SER A 58 9.75 11.09 -2.83
C SER A 58 8.45 11.36 -3.60
N LYS A 59 7.79 12.50 -3.35
CA LYS A 59 6.61 12.91 -4.14
C LYS A 59 6.97 13.11 -5.61
N THR A 60 8.13 13.70 -5.91
CA THR A 60 8.60 13.86 -7.29
C THR A 60 8.80 12.51 -7.99
N GLN A 61 9.37 11.52 -7.30
CA GLN A 61 9.54 10.17 -7.84
C GLN A 61 8.20 9.49 -8.14
N ILE A 62 7.21 9.63 -7.26
CA ILE A 62 5.86 9.08 -7.46
C ILE A 62 5.15 9.78 -8.62
N SER A 63 5.26 11.10 -8.73
CA SER A 63 4.68 11.85 -9.85
C SER A 63 5.31 11.44 -11.19
N PHE A 64 6.62 11.20 -11.21
CA PHE A 64 7.32 10.69 -12.39
C PHE A 64 6.82 9.29 -12.77
N LEU A 65 6.71 8.37 -11.80
CA LEU A 65 6.12 7.06 -12.02
C LEU A 65 4.70 7.17 -12.59
N ALA A 66 3.84 8.00 -11.98
CA ALA A 66 2.46 8.19 -12.41
C ALA A 66 2.37 8.69 -13.86
N SER A 67 3.29 9.57 -14.27
CA SER A 67 3.35 10.14 -15.62
C SER A 67 3.77 9.11 -16.69
N ASN A 68 4.40 8.00 -16.27
CA ASN A 68 4.88 6.93 -17.15
C ASN A 68 3.92 5.72 -17.23
N ILE A 69 2.76 5.79 -16.57
CA ILE A 69 1.73 4.74 -16.65
C ILE A 69 0.97 4.89 -17.97
N SER A 70 0.98 3.84 -18.80
CA SER A 70 0.20 3.78 -20.04
C SER A 70 -1.22 3.25 -19.82
N GLU A 71 -2.12 3.41 -20.80
CA GLU A 71 -3.47 2.84 -20.73
C GLU A 71 -3.45 1.31 -20.57
N LYS A 72 -2.54 0.61 -21.27
CA LYS A 72 -2.31 -0.84 -21.13
C LYS A 72 -1.96 -1.19 -19.68
N ASP A 73 -1.13 -0.39 -19.03
CA ASP A 73 -0.75 -0.60 -17.62
C ASP A 73 -1.98 -0.48 -16.71
N ILE A 74 -2.83 0.53 -16.95
CA ILE A 74 -4.08 0.74 -16.20
C ILE A 74 -5.04 -0.45 -16.37
N GLU A 75 -5.17 -0.99 -17.58
CA GLU A 75 -6.02 -2.15 -17.84
C GLU A 75 -5.54 -3.38 -17.07
N LEU A 76 -4.24 -3.68 -17.09
CA LEU A 76 -3.65 -4.77 -16.31
C LEU A 76 -3.88 -4.57 -14.80
N ILE A 77 -3.70 -3.35 -14.31
CA ILE A 77 -3.94 -2.99 -12.91
C ILE A 77 -5.40 -3.20 -12.53
N LYS A 78 -6.35 -2.92 -13.42
CA LYS A 78 -7.80 -3.09 -13.22
C LYS A 78 -8.24 -4.55 -13.30
N GLN A 79 -7.54 -5.38 -14.08
CA GLN A 79 -7.84 -6.80 -14.26
C GLN A 79 -7.31 -7.68 -13.10
N ARG A 80 -6.62 -7.10 -12.11
CA ARG A 80 -6.14 -7.87 -10.95
C ARG A 80 -7.32 -8.52 -10.22
N ASN A 81 -7.14 -9.78 -9.84
CA ASN A 81 -8.13 -10.52 -9.04
C ASN A 81 -8.06 -10.15 -7.56
N GLU A 82 -6.87 -9.79 -7.08
CA GLU A 82 -6.59 -9.53 -5.67
C GLU A 82 -5.80 -8.22 -5.53
N ASP A 83 -6.09 -7.47 -4.46
CA ASP A 83 -5.29 -6.32 -4.04
C ASP A 83 -3.97 -6.80 -3.43
N ALA A 84 -2.95 -5.95 -3.51
CA ALA A 84 -1.69 -6.20 -2.83
C ALA A 84 -1.89 -6.13 -1.31
N SER A 85 -1.36 -7.12 -0.58
CA SER A 85 -1.35 -7.14 0.89
C SER A 85 0.05 -6.92 1.45
N ILE A 86 0.12 -6.29 2.62
CA ILE A 86 1.36 -5.84 3.24
C ILE A 86 1.47 -6.50 4.63
N GLU A 87 2.65 -7.04 4.92
CA GLU A 87 3.02 -7.52 6.25
C GLU A 87 4.31 -6.84 6.68
N ILE A 88 4.29 -6.07 7.78
CA ILE A 88 5.51 -5.50 8.36
C ILE A 88 6.21 -6.58 9.18
N THR A 89 7.44 -6.92 8.78
CA THR A 89 8.22 -8.00 9.39
C THR A 89 9.25 -7.50 10.38
N ASN A 90 9.73 -6.27 10.22
CA ASN A 90 10.69 -5.67 11.15
C ASN A 90 10.62 -4.14 11.15
N THR A 91 10.91 -3.55 12.31
CA THR A 91 11.03 -2.10 12.50
C THR A 91 12.28 -1.79 13.32
N GLY A 92 13.13 -0.88 12.86
CA GLY A 92 14.34 -0.49 13.60
C GLY A 92 14.57 1.02 13.56
N MET A 93 14.81 1.64 14.71
CA MET A 93 15.20 3.04 14.78
C MET A 93 16.68 3.21 14.41
N LEU A 94 17.00 4.28 13.69
CA LEU A 94 18.34 4.64 13.23
C LEU A 94 18.63 6.10 13.59
N GLU A 95 19.91 6.48 13.57
CA GLU A 95 20.35 7.88 13.75
C GLU A 95 19.66 8.56 14.94
N GLU A 96 19.78 7.94 16.12
CA GLU A 96 19.22 8.46 17.38
C GLU A 96 17.71 8.77 17.33
N GLY A 97 16.98 8.05 16.46
CA GLY A 97 15.53 8.17 16.33
C GLY A 97 15.04 9.24 15.34
N ILE A 98 15.93 9.75 14.50
CA ILE A 98 15.60 10.66 13.38
C ILE A 98 15.19 9.87 12.14
N LYS A 99 15.73 8.66 11.98
CA LYS A 99 15.36 7.74 10.91
C LYS A 99 14.87 6.44 11.49
N ALA A 100 14.18 5.68 10.65
CA ALA A 100 13.84 4.32 10.99
C ALA A 100 13.66 3.50 9.73
N ARG A 101 14.01 2.23 9.84
CA ARG A 101 13.97 1.24 8.78
C ARG A 101 12.80 0.31 9.01
N ILE A 102 12.01 0.12 7.97
CA ILE A 102 10.89 -0.81 7.95
C ILE A 102 11.20 -1.88 6.92
N SER A 103 11.11 -3.14 7.33
CA SER A 103 11.10 -4.28 6.44
C SER A 103 9.70 -4.84 6.38
N MET A 104 9.25 -5.18 5.17
CA MET A 104 7.90 -5.64 4.90
C MET A 104 7.91 -6.70 3.80
N LYS A 105 6.91 -7.58 3.83
CA LYS A 105 6.55 -8.46 2.73
C LYS A 105 5.37 -7.87 1.99
N ILE A 106 5.47 -7.84 0.67
CA ILE A 106 4.40 -7.42 -0.22
C ILE A 106 3.94 -8.62 -1.02
N TYR A 107 2.65 -8.89 -0.98
CA TYR A 107 2.03 -9.97 -1.73
C TYR A 107 1.16 -9.42 -2.86
N ASN A 108 0.96 -10.21 -3.91
CA ASN A 108 0.05 -9.91 -5.01
C ASN A 108 0.21 -8.50 -5.59
N SER A 109 1.46 -8.05 -5.75
CA SER A 109 1.77 -6.71 -6.25
C SER A 109 2.36 -6.78 -7.65
N PHE A 110 2.07 -5.76 -8.44
CA PHE A 110 2.72 -5.59 -9.73
C PHE A 110 4.16 -5.09 -9.53
N LYS A 111 5.11 -5.65 -10.28
CA LYS A 111 6.47 -5.10 -10.35
C LYS A 111 6.40 -3.66 -10.88
N MET A 112 7.16 -2.76 -10.27
CA MET A 112 7.33 -1.42 -10.84
C MET A 112 7.99 -1.54 -12.21
N LYS A 113 7.44 -0.82 -13.17
CA LYS A 113 7.87 -0.83 -14.56
C LYS A 113 9.28 -0.25 -14.66
N ASP A 114 10.25 -1.09 -15.01
CA ASP A 114 11.40 -0.59 -15.76
C ASP A 114 10.89 -0.18 -17.14
N ILE A 115 11.40 0.94 -17.68
CA ILE A 115 10.91 1.61 -18.91
C ILE A 115 10.67 0.65 -20.09
N ASN A 116 11.31 -0.52 -20.11
CA ASN A 116 11.24 -1.53 -21.16
C ASN A 116 10.63 -2.88 -20.73
N SER A 117 9.93 -2.97 -19.59
CA SER A 117 9.37 -4.24 -19.07
C SER A 117 7.85 -4.21 -18.95
N ASP A 118 7.19 -5.30 -19.34
CA ASP A 118 5.77 -5.50 -19.06
C ASP A 118 5.53 -5.66 -17.55
N ILE A 119 4.36 -5.25 -17.09
CA ILE A 119 3.90 -5.44 -15.72
C ILE A 119 3.80 -6.96 -15.41
N GLN A 120 4.58 -7.43 -14.44
CA GLN A 120 4.54 -8.82 -13.94
C GLN A 120 3.95 -8.86 -12.53
N LEU A 121 3.03 -9.79 -12.29
CA LEU A 121 2.48 -10.05 -10.95
C LEU A 121 3.53 -10.80 -10.12
N ASN A 122 3.90 -10.23 -8.97
CA ASN A 122 4.75 -10.88 -7.98
C ASN A 122 3.88 -11.43 -6.85
N LYS A 123 4.00 -12.72 -6.57
CA LYS A 123 3.29 -13.37 -5.46
C LYS A 123 3.77 -12.88 -4.11
N GLU A 124 5.09 -12.75 -3.95
CA GLU A 124 5.73 -12.29 -2.71
C GLU A 124 7.04 -11.56 -3.04
N ARG A 125 7.32 -10.48 -2.32
CA ARG A 125 8.62 -9.81 -2.33
C ARG A 125 8.94 -9.18 -0.99
N ASP A 126 10.22 -9.22 -0.63
CA ASP A 126 10.75 -8.55 0.55
C ASP A 126 11.15 -7.11 0.17
N VAL A 127 10.68 -6.14 0.94
CA VAL A 127 10.90 -4.72 0.72
C VAL A 127 11.46 -4.11 2.00
N THR A 128 12.43 -3.21 1.85
CA THR A 128 12.93 -2.38 2.93
C THR A 128 12.92 -0.92 2.52
N ILE A 129 12.40 -0.06 3.39
CA ILE A 129 12.32 1.38 3.17
C ILE A 129 12.59 2.12 4.47
N ASN A 130 13.13 3.34 4.36
CA ASN A 130 13.31 4.21 5.51
C ASN A 130 12.20 5.25 5.61
N LEU A 131 11.90 5.64 6.85
CA LEU A 131 11.11 6.80 7.20
C LEU A 131 12.01 7.81 7.92
N ILE A 132 11.77 9.09 7.66
CA ILE A 132 12.48 10.22 8.24
C ILE A 132 11.49 11.01 9.09
N LYS A 133 11.91 11.36 10.31
CA LYS A 133 11.14 12.23 11.20
C LYS A 133 11.20 13.66 10.69
N THR A 134 10.05 14.26 10.43
CA THR A 134 9.89 15.65 10.00
C THR A 134 9.07 16.43 11.03
N ASN A 135 8.94 17.74 10.82
CA ASN A 135 8.03 18.57 11.63
C ASN A 135 6.56 18.16 11.49
N GLU A 136 6.19 17.47 10.40
CA GLU A 136 4.84 16.94 10.14
C GLU A 136 4.65 15.48 10.63
N GLY A 137 5.64 14.93 11.34
CA GLY A 137 5.68 13.51 11.72
C GLY A 137 6.56 12.69 10.77
N TRP A 138 6.37 11.37 10.78
CA TRP A 138 7.17 10.46 9.95
C TRP A 138 6.78 10.54 8.49
N LYS A 139 7.77 10.53 7.60
CA LYS A 139 7.58 10.49 6.14
C LYS A 139 8.49 9.45 5.51
N VAL A 140 7.97 8.76 4.50
CA VAL A 140 8.67 7.76 3.69
C VAL A 140 9.66 8.43 2.76
N ASP A 141 10.89 7.91 2.79
CA ASP A 141 11.96 8.24 1.87
C ASP A 141 12.14 7.13 0.83
N LEU A 142 11.50 7.32 -0.33
CA LEU A 142 11.46 6.35 -1.41
C LEU A 142 12.82 6.14 -2.08
N THR A 143 13.78 7.08 -1.92
CA THR A 143 15.16 6.92 -2.40
C THR A 143 15.88 5.72 -1.75
N THR A 144 15.37 5.29 -0.59
CA THR A 144 15.93 4.18 0.20
C THR A 144 15.25 2.84 -0.06
N LEU A 145 14.24 2.81 -0.95
CA LEU A 145 13.52 1.61 -1.29
C LEU A 145 14.48 0.55 -1.85
N LYS A 146 14.53 -0.59 -1.18
CA LYS A 146 15.25 -1.78 -1.63
C LYS A 146 14.26 -2.92 -1.71
N GLU A 147 14.22 -3.57 -2.86
CA GLU A 147 13.36 -4.72 -3.09
C GLU A 147 14.25 -5.94 -3.40
N SER A 148 13.96 -7.08 -2.78
CA SER A 148 14.64 -8.32 -3.13
C SER A 148 14.23 -8.80 -4.53
N PRO A 149 15.06 -9.63 -5.19
CA PRO A 149 14.61 -10.38 -6.36
C PRO A 149 13.33 -11.16 -6.03
N THR A 150 12.40 -11.22 -6.99
CA THR A 150 11.13 -11.94 -6.85
C THR A 150 11.40 -13.42 -6.56
N LYS A 151 10.68 -14.00 -5.60
CA LYS A 151 10.61 -15.46 -5.42
C LYS A 151 9.44 -15.96 -6.30
N GLU A 152 9.73 -16.76 -7.31
CA GLU A 152 8.74 -17.32 -8.28
C GLU A 152 7.78 -18.35 -7.64
#